data_AF-A0A1B9RZ22-F1
#
_entry.id   AF-A0A1B9RZ22-F1
#
_cell.length_a   1.000
_cell.length_b   1.000
_cell.length_c   1.000
_cell.angle_alpha   90.00
_cell.angle_beta   90.00
_cell.angle_gamma   90.00
#
_symmetry.space_group_name_H-M   'P 1'
#
loop_
_entity.id
_entity.type
_entity.pdbx_description
1 polymer ?
#
loop_
_entity_poly.entity_id
_entity_poly.type
_entity_poly.pdbx_seq_one_letter_code
_entity_poly.pdbx_strand_id
1 'polypeptide(L)'
;MLSLDDIRWSELQHAYGDASNIPNLLRRLASSPGPKRNHRDAPWFDLWSSLCHQGDVYSASYVAVPHIVKIAGEVKEPIDFSFFQMPAAIEIARLTGHGPDIPAAYADDYHRAIAQLVENVSLHRNEAWDQPMLLSAAAAQAVAKGHIDVAEALLNLDAHWIAKINSFEFD
;
A
#
# COMPACT_ATOMS: atom_id res chain seq x y z
N MET A 1 14.75 -1.95 -8.78
CA MET A 1 14.30 -1.65 -7.40
C MET A 1 15.52 -1.36 -6.54
N LEU A 2 15.49 -0.35 -5.67
CA LEU A 2 16.60 -0.04 -4.76
C LEU A 2 16.83 -1.20 -3.76
N SER A 3 18.08 -1.65 -3.60
CA SER A 3 18.40 -2.71 -2.64
C SER A 3 18.08 -2.27 -1.20
N LEU A 4 17.67 -3.21 -0.33
CA LEU A 4 17.42 -2.94 1.09
C LEU A 4 18.69 -2.63 1.89
N ASP A 5 19.87 -2.96 1.35
CA ASP A 5 21.18 -2.69 1.97
C ASP A 5 21.86 -1.42 1.40
N ASP A 6 21.18 -0.69 0.52
CA ASP A 6 21.75 0.47 -0.15
C ASP A 6 21.70 1.71 0.74
N ILE A 7 22.80 2.47 0.82
CA ILE A 7 22.86 3.68 1.65
C ILE A 7 21.91 4.77 1.16
N ARG A 8 21.51 4.75 -0.13
CA ARG A 8 20.63 5.76 -0.74
C ARG A 8 19.24 5.85 -0.09
N TRP A 9 18.86 4.90 0.77
CA TRP A 9 17.66 5.05 1.61
C TRP A 9 17.72 6.28 2.52
N SER A 10 18.91 6.71 2.97
CA SER A 10 19.06 7.94 3.78
C SER A 10 18.89 9.23 2.97
N GLU A 11 18.94 9.17 1.64
CA GLU A 11 18.68 10.31 0.75
C GLU A 11 17.18 10.50 0.50
N LEU A 12 16.37 9.49 0.81
CA LEU A 12 14.91 9.53 0.72
C LEU A 12 14.32 10.12 2.00
N GLN A 13 13.09 10.63 1.90
CA GLN A 13 12.36 11.22 3.01
C GLN A 13 11.05 10.46 3.26
N HIS A 14 10.66 10.44 4.51
CA HIS A 14 9.37 9.98 5.03
C HIS A 14 8.84 11.04 6.02
N ALA A 15 7.68 10.82 6.64
CA ALA A 15 7.02 11.79 7.53
C ALA A 15 7.89 12.35 8.68
N TYR A 16 8.90 11.59 9.12
CA TYR A 16 9.74 11.92 10.27
C TYR A 16 11.20 12.25 9.92
N GLY A 17 11.53 12.49 8.65
CA GLY A 17 12.91 12.74 8.20
C GLY A 17 13.43 11.67 7.22
N ASP A 18 14.71 11.30 7.35
CA ASP A 18 15.36 10.33 6.45
C ASP A 18 14.80 8.91 6.59
N ALA A 19 14.83 8.15 5.50
CA ALA A 19 14.18 6.84 5.41
C ALA A 19 15.13 5.65 5.64
N SER A 20 16.26 5.85 6.34
CA SER A 20 17.22 4.77 6.62
C SER A 20 16.64 3.62 7.47
N ASN A 21 15.55 3.87 8.18
CA ASN A 21 14.82 2.89 8.99
C ASN A 21 13.86 1.98 8.17
N ILE A 22 13.39 2.43 7.00
CA ILE A 22 12.37 1.73 6.20
C ILE A 22 12.82 0.32 5.77
N PRO A 23 14.07 0.08 5.32
CA PRO A 23 14.49 -1.26 4.92
C PRO A 23 14.31 -2.33 6.00
N ASN A 24 14.55 -1.98 7.27
CA ASN A 24 14.36 -2.92 8.37
C ASN A 24 12.88 -3.28 8.57
N LEU A 25 11.97 -2.32 8.41
CA LEU A 25 10.52 -2.57 8.47
C LEU A 25 10.08 -3.50 7.33
N LEU A 26 10.61 -3.31 6.12
CA LEU A 26 10.34 -4.19 4.97
C LEU A 26 10.87 -5.62 5.18
N ARG A 27 12.04 -5.79 5.81
CA ARG A 27 12.56 -7.13 6.19
C ARG A 27 11.68 -7.84 7.21
N ARG A 28 11.21 -7.10 8.23
CA ARG A 28 10.25 -7.60 9.23
C ARG A 28 8.95 -8.03 8.58
N LEU A 29 8.49 -7.26 7.59
CA LEU A 29 7.30 -7.56 6.82
C LEU A 29 7.46 -8.88 6.04
N ALA A 30 8.56 -9.05 5.31
CA ALA A 30 8.86 -10.28 4.58
C ALA A 30 8.95 -11.52 5.49
N SER A 31 9.40 -11.33 6.73
CA SER A 31 9.53 -12.42 7.72
C SER A 31 8.21 -12.78 8.42
N SER A 32 7.19 -11.93 8.32
CA SER A 32 5.88 -12.15 8.94
C SER A 32 4.77 -11.49 8.11
N PRO A 33 4.47 -12.04 6.91
CA PRO A 33 3.54 -11.43 5.95
C PRO A 33 2.07 -11.67 6.31
N GLY A 34 1.78 -12.62 7.20
CA GLY A 34 0.41 -12.99 7.54
C GLY A 34 -0.37 -11.88 8.27
N PRO A 35 -1.71 -12.02 8.33
CA PRO A 35 -2.60 -11.03 8.94
C PRO A 35 -2.22 -10.68 10.38
N LYS A 36 -2.28 -9.38 10.70
CA LYS A 36 -2.09 -8.89 12.08
C LYS A 36 -3.39 -8.91 12.86
N ARG A 37 -3.28 -9.01 14.19
CA ARG A 37 -4.45 -9.01 15.09
C ARG A 37 -4.95 -7.59 15.34
N ASN A 38 -4.04 -6.61 15.34
CA ASN A 38 -4.35 -5.21 15.57
C ASN A 38 -3.70 -4.35 14.48
N HIS A 39 -4.42 -3.36 13.99
CA HIS A 39 -3.92 -2.36 13.03
C HIS A 39 -2.74 -1.54 13.58
N ARG A 40 -2.54 -1.53 14.90
CA ARG A 40 -1.39 -0.90 15.57
C ARG A 40 -0.16 -1.81 15.69
N ASP A 41 -0.24 -3.04 15.19
CA ASP A 41 0.89 -3.95 15.22
C ASP A 41 1.92 -3.57 14.15
N ALA A 42 3.19 -3.56 14.56
CA ALA A 42 4.31 -3.40 13.65
C ALA A 42 4.50 -4.66 12.77
N PRO A 43 5.07 -4.55 11.56
CA PRO A 43 5.65 -3.33 10.98
C PRO A 43 4.63 -2.42 10.28
N TRP A 44 3.37 -2.83 10.14
CA TRP A 44 2.39 -2.05 9.37
C TRP A 44 2.10 -0.69 9.95
N PHE A 45 1.90 -0.60 11.27
CA PHE A 45 1.69 0.69 11.93
C PHE A 45 2.85 1.67 11.66
N ASP A 46 4.10 1.20 11.82
CA ASP A 46 5.30 2.00 11.60
C ASP A 46 5.43 2.46 10.14
N LEU A 47 5.14 1.55 9.18
CA LEU A 47 5.16 1.83 7.75
C LEU A 47 4.08 2.85 7.37
N TRP A 48 2.85 2.69 7.84
CA TRP A 48 1.75 3.64 7.58
C TRP A 48 2.07 5.01 8.14
N SER A 49 2.50 5.05 9.41
CA SER A 49 2.85 6.30 10.09
C SER A 49 3.96 7.06 9.38
N SER A 50 4.90 6.35 8.75
CA SER A 50 6.06 6.93 8.09
C SER A 50 5.82 7.27 6.61
N LEU A 51 5.19 6.36 5.85
CA LEU A 51 5.11 6.42 4.39
C LEU A 51 3.80 7.02 3.86
N CYS A 52 2.75 7.10 4.67
CA CYS A 52 1.46 7.64 4.28
C CYS A 52 0.81 8.36 5.47
N HIS A 53 1.40 9.49 5.86
CA HIS A 53 1.04 10.19 7.09
C HIS A 53 -0.09 11.18 6.83
N GLN A 54 -1.27 10.93 7.41
CA GLN A 54 -2.45 11.80 7.27
C GLN A 54 -2.85 12.06 5.80
N GLY A 55 -2.60 11.08 4.92
CA GLY A 55 -2.88 11.16 3.49
C GLY A 55 -1.69 11.62 2.64
N ASP A 56 -0.64 12.19 3.24
CA ASP A 56 0.54 12.62 2.51
C ASP A 56 1.56 11.48 2.35
N VAL A 57 2.19 11.42 1.17
CA VAL A 57 3.25 10.46 0.82
C VAL A 57 4.55 11.16 0.49
N TYR A 58 5.63 10.39 0.47
CA TYR A 58 6.99 10.89 0.40
C TYR A 58 7.83 10.10 -0.61
N SER A 59 9.06 10.55 -0.88
CA SER A 59 9.95 9.86 -1.82
C SER A 59 10.23 8.41 -1.38
N ALA A 60 10.33 8.14 -0.07
CA ALA A 60 10.48 6.78 0.45
C ALA A 60 9.27 5.89 0.19
N SER A 61 8.06 6.46 0.13
CA SER A 61 6.82 5.73 -0.15
C SER A 61 6.89 5.06 -1.52
N TYR A 62 7.35 5.80 -2.54
CA TYR A 62 7.51 5.28 -3.89
C TYR A 62 8.59 4.19 -3.98
N VAL A 63 9.66 4.30 -3.20
CA VAL A 63 10.75 3.30 -3.22
C VAL A 63 10.39 2.05 -2.42
N ALA A 64 9.51 2.17 -1.41
CA ALA A 64 9.03 1.04 -0.61
C ALA A 64 7.98 0.17 -1.32
N VAL A 65 7.08 0.77 -2.13
CA VAL A 65 5.99 0.05 -2.81
C VAL A 65 6.47 -1.16 -3.63
N PRO A 66 7.53 -1.08 -4.45
CA PRO A 66 8.07 -2.24 -5.16
C PRO A 66 8.45 -3.42 -4.26
N HIS A 67 8.97 -3.16 -3.06
CA HIS A 67 9.30 -4.22 -2.10
C HIS A 67 8.05 -4.85 -1.50
N ILE A 68 7.06 -4.03 -1.11
CA ILE A 68 5.78 -4.51 -0.57
C ILE A 68 5.08 -5.41 -1.58
N VAL A 69 4.97 -4.95 -2.83
CA VAL A 69 4.36 -5.71 -3.93
C VAL A 69 5.14 -6.98 -4.23
N LYS A 70 6.48 -6.93 -4.24
CA LYS A 70 7.30 -8.12 -4.45
C LYS A 70 7.04 -9.18 -3.38
N ILE A 71 7.02 -8.79 -2.10
CA ILE A 71 6.77 -9.71 -0.98
C ILE A 71 5.41 -10.39 -1.16
N ALA A 72 4.35 -9.63 -1.45
CA ALA A 72 3.02 -10.21 -1.69
C ALA A 72 3.01 -11.23 -2.84
N GLY A 73 3.79 -11.01 -3.90
CA GLY A 73 3.87 -11.96 -5.02
C GLY A 73 4.69 -13.23 -4.73
N GLU A 74 5.50 -13.24 -3.67
CA GLU A 74 6.36 -14.38 -3.30
C GLU A 74 5.75 -15.27 -2.20
N VAL A 75 4.79 -14.76 -1.44
CA VAL A 75 4.14 -15.47 -0.32
C VAL A 75 3.00 -16.35 -0.84
N LYS A 76 2.92 -17.60 -0.35
CA LYS A 76 1.87 -18.56 -0.75
C LYS A 76 0.77 -18.70 0.31
N GLU A 77 1.08 -18.32 1.52
CA GLU A 77 0.17 -18.27 2.65
C GLU A 77 -0.68 -16.99 2.61
N PRO A 78 -1.78 -16.92 3.39
CA PRO A 78 -2.55 -15.70 3.50
C PRO A 78 -1.69 -14.52 3.97
N ILE A 79 -1.90 -13.37 3.33
CA ILE A 79 -1.20 -12.12 3.61
C ILE A 79 -2.11 -11.12 4.32
N ASP A 80 -1.52 -10.16 5.01
CA ASP A 80 -2.26 -9.02 5.56
C ASP A 80 -2.82 -8.13 4.43
N PHE A 81 -4.04 -7.60 4.60
CA PHE A 81 -4.68 -6.73 3.60
C PHE A 81 -3.87 -5.46 3.31
N SER A 82 -3.00 -5.03 4.23
CA SER A 82 -2.13 -3.87 4.07
C SER A 82 -1.17 -4.00 2.87
N PHE A 83 -0.87 -5.24 2.42
CA PHE A 83 -0.11 -5.47 1.19
C PHE A 83 -0.81 -4.92 -0.06
N PHE A 84 -2.13 -4.79 -0.04
CA PHE A 84 -2.91 -4.15 -1.12
C PHE A 84 -3.30 -2.73 -0.76
N GLN A 85 -3.71 -2.50 0.49
CA GLN A 85 -4.20 -1.21 0.95
C GLN A 85 -3.15 -0.11 0.84
N MET A 86 -1.92 -0.36 1.30
CA MET A 86 -0.87 0.66 1.34
C MET A 86 -0.41 1.08 -0.06
N PRO A 87 -0.08 0.16 -1.00
CA PRO A 87 0.22 0.55 -2.38
C PRO A 87 -0.92 1.34 -3.05
N ALA A 88 -2.18 0.94 -2.81
CA ALA A 88 -3.34 1.66 -3.34
C ALA A 88 -3.44 3.08 -2.78
N ALA A 89 -3.34 3.25 -1.46
CA ALA A 89 -3.36 4.56 -0.82
C ALA A 89 -2.22 5.46 -1.30
N ILE A 90 -1.01 4.90 -1.47
CA ILE A 90 0.14 5.68 -1.94
C ILE A 90 -0.07 6.17 -3.38
N GLU A 91 -0.62 5.34 -4.25
CA GLU A 91 -0.90 5.72 -5.64
C GLU A 91 -2.05 6.74 -5.73
N ILE A 92 -3.07 6.61 -4.89
CA ILE A 92 -4.13 7.62 -4.76
C ILE A 92 -3.52 8.96 -4.36
N ALA A 93 -2.79 9.01 -3.24
CA ALA A 93 -2.17 10.24 -2.75
C ALA A 93 -1.25 10.89 -3.80
N ARG A 94 -0.46 10.10 -4.53
CA ARG A 94 0.38 10.59 -5.62
C ARG A 94 -0.43 11.28 -6.71
N LEU A 95 -1.55 10.68 -7.14
CA LEU A 95 -2.36 11.17 -8.25
C LEU A 95 -3.38 12.23 -7.84
N THR A 96 -3.63 12.41 -6.55
CA THR A 96 -4.48 13.48 -6.00
C THR A 96 -3.67 14.67 -5.46
N GLY A 97 -2.34 14.67 -5.61
CA GLY A 97 -1.48 15.81 -5.30
C GLY A 97 -0.96 15.87 -3.86
N HIS A 98 -1.04 14.76 -3.13
CA HIS A 98 -0.59 14.60 -1.75
C HIS A 98 0.81 13.98 -1.65
N GLY A 99 1.68 14.23 -2.62
CA GLY A 99 3.04 13.71 -2.61
C GLY A 99 3.98 14.43 -3.58
N PRO A 100 5.30 14.28 -3.42
CA PRO A 100 6.27 14.81 -4.37
C PRO A 100 6.23 14.01 -5.68
N ASP A 101 6.92 14.49 -6.70
CA ASP A 101 7.21 13.68 -7.89
C ASP A 101 7.99 12.41 -7.50
N ILE A 102 7.74 11.31 -8.23
CA ILE A 102 8.53 10.09 -8.07
C ILE A 102 9.98 10.41 -8.47
N PRO A 103 11.00 10.12 -7.64
CA PRO A 103 12.38 10.31 -8.06
C PRO A 103 12.66 9.49 -9.34
N ALA A 104 13.17 10.15 -10.37
CA ALA A 104 13.29 9.57 -11.72
C ALA A 104 14.01 8.21 -11.77
N ALA A 105 14.99 8.00 -10.89
CA ALA A 105 15.73 6.75 -10.77
C ALA A 105 14.87 5.53 -10.35
N TYR A 106 13.69 5.76 -9.77
CA TYR A 106 12.81 4.72 -9.21
C TYR A 106 11.44 4.65 -9.89
N ALA A 107 11.17 5.52 -10.87
CA ALA A 107 9.86 5.62 -11.53
C ALA A 107 9.44 4.30 -12.21
N ASP A 108 10.34 3.66 -12.97
CA ASP A 108 10.03 2.42 -13.69
C ASP A 108 9.70 1.27 -12.74
N ASP A 109 10.41 1.16 -11.62
CA ASP A 109 10.16 0.14 -10.61
C ASP A 109 8.80 0.37 -9.93
N TYR A 110 8.50 1.63 -9.60
CA TYR A 110 7.24 2.01 -8.98
C TYR A 110 6.04 1.71 -9.89
N HIS A 111 6.06 2.17 -11.14
CA HIS A 111 4.97 1.93 -12.08
C HIS A 111 4.76 0.44 -12.36
N ARG A 112 5.85 -0.33 -12.46
CA ARG A 112 5.76 -1.79 -12.60
C ARG A 112 5.10 -2.43 -11.38
N ALA A 113 5.45 -1.97 -10.17
CA ALA A 113 4.84 -2.47 -8.95
C ALA A 113 3.34 -2.18 -8.87
N ILE A 114 2.91 -0.98 -9.25
CA ILE A 114 1.47 -0.66 -9.32
C ILE A 114 0.75 -1.57 -10.32
N ALA A 115 1.31 -1.80 -11.51
CA ALA A 115 0.72 -2.71 -12.50
C ALA A 115 0.65 -4.17 -11.99
N GLN A 116 1.64 -4.62 -11.22
CA GLN A 116 1.74 -5.98 -10.67
C GLN A 116 0.67 -6.30 -9.62
N LEU A 117 0.02 -5.29 -9.02
CA LEU A 117 -1.02 -5.49 -8.00
C LEU A 117 -2.15 -6.41 -8.49
N VAL A 118 -2.55 -6.33 -9.76
CA VAL A 118 -3.62 -7.17 -10.32
C VAL A 118 -3.23 -8.65 -10.31
N GLU A 119 -1.97 -8.96 -10.63
CA GLU A 119 -1.48 -10.32 -10.60
C GLU A 119 -1.37 -10.83 -9.15
N ASN A 120 -0.88 -10.00 -8.22
CA ASN A 120 -0.84 -10.38 -6.81
C ASN A 120 -2.23 -10.66 -6.23
N VAL A 121 -3.23 -9.82 -6.52
CA VAL A 121 -4.62 -10.11 -6.14
C VAL A 121 -5.10 -11.44 -6.74
N SER A 122 -4.71 -11.73 -7.99
CA SER A 122 -5.06 -12.99 -8.65
C SER A 122 -4.40 -14.22 -8.03
N LEU A 123 -3.25 -14.08 -7.38
CA LEU A 123 -2.56 -15.15 -6.64
C LEU A 123 -3.32 -15.53 -5.36
N HIS A 124 -3.87 -14.55 -4.65
CA HIS A 124 -4.57 -14.75 -3.36
C HIS A 124 -6.10 -14.96 -3.50
N ARG A 125 -6.64 -14.96 -4.73
CA ARG A 125 -8.10 -14.97 -5.01
C ARG A 125 -8.90 -16.16 -4.46
N ASN A 126 -8.23 -17.26 -4.14
CA ASN A 126 -8.89 -18.48 -3.66
C ASN A 126 -8.97 -18.54 -2.13
N GLU A 127 -8.34 -17.60 -1.43
CA GLU A 127 -8.41 -17.48 0.02
C GLU A 127 -9.77 -16.91 0.44
N ALA A 128 -10.17 -17.18 1.69
CA ALA A 128 -11.32 -16.51 2.26
C ALA A 128 -10.93 -15.05 2.57
N TRP A 129 -11.70 -14.10 2.05
CA TRP A 129 -11.48 -12.68 2.31
C TRP A 129 -12.51 -12.14 3.29
N ASP A 130 -12.02 -11.42 4.30
CA ASP A 130 -12.85 -10.51 5.07
C ASP A 130 -13.08 -9.21 4.28
N GLN A 131 -13.93 -8.34 4.82
CA GLN A 131 -14.25 -7.08 4.15
C GLN A 131 -13.02 -6.16 3.95
N PRO A 132 -12.12 -5.97 4.94
CA PRO A 132 -10.88 -5.21 4.72
C PRO A 132 -10.03 -5.73 3.57
N MET A 133 -9.83 -7.04 3.48
CA MET A 133 -9.09 -7.65 2.37
C MET A 133 -9.80 -7.41 1.03
N LEU A 134 -11.11 -7.63 0.96
CA LEU A 134 -11.90 -7.43 -0.27
C LEU A 134 -11.79 -5.99 -0.77
N LEU A 135 -12.00 -5.00 0.11
CA LEU A 135 -11.93 -3.58 -0.26
C LEU A 135 -10.51 -3.19 -0.70
N SER A 136 -9.49 -3.68 0.02
CA SER A 136 -8.09 -3.40 -0.30
C SER A 136 -7.66 -4.02 -1.64
N ALA A 137 -8.05 -5.27 -1.89
CA ALA A 137 -7.78 -5.95 -3.16
C ALA A 137 -8.50 -5.27 -4.34
N ALA A 138 -9.76 -4.87 -4.16
CA ALA A 138 -10.51 -4.12 -5.17
C ALA A 138 -9.88 -2.75 -5.46
N ALA A 139 -9.47 -2.01 -4.43
CA ALA A 139 -8.79 -0.73 -4.59
C ALA A 139 -7.43 -0.88 -5.29
N ALA A 140 -6.66 -1.93 -4.94
CA ALA A 140 -5.40 -2.25 -5.62
C ALA A 140 -5.58 -2.53 -7.11
N GLN A 141 -6.65 -3.26 -7.49
CA GLN A 141 -6.99 -3.44 -8.90
C GLN A 141 -7.43 -2.13 -9.57
N ALA A 142 -8.23 -1.30 -8.88
CA ALA A 142 -8.71 -0.03 -9.40
C ALA A 142 -7.55 0.94 -9.70
N VAL A 143 -6.59 1.11 -8.78
CA VAL A 143 -5.40 1.95 -9.04
C VAL A 143 -4.55 1.40 -10.18
N ALA A 144 -4.34 0.07 -10.24
CA ALA A 144 -3.57 -0.56 -11.30
C ALA A 144 -4.22 -0.45 -12.69
N LYS A 145 -5.53 -0.14 -12.74
CA LYS A 145 -6.29 0.13 -13.96
C LYS A 145 -6.53 1.62 -14.21
N GLY A 146 -6.00 2.50 -13.36
CA GLY A 146 -6.11 3.95 -13.51
C GLY A 146 -7.43 4.55 -13.02
N HIS A 147 -8.23 3.82 -12.24
CA HIS A 147 -9.48 4.30 -11.65
C HIS A 147 -9.26 4.79 -10.22
N ILE A 148 -8.63 5.97 -10.09
CA ILE A 148 -8.16 6.51 -8.81
C ILE A 148 -9.31 6.95 -7.90
N ASP A 149 -10.33 7.60 -8.47
CA ASP A 149 -11.55 8.00 -7.78
C ASP A 149 -12.31 6.80 -7.18
N VAL A 150 -12.43 5.72 -7.95
CA VAL A 150 -13.04 4.47 -7.49
C VAL A 150 -12.19 3.83 -6.39
N ALA A 151 -10.87 3.79 -6.54
CA ALA A 151 -9.98 3.24 -5.53
C ALA A 151 -10.07 4.00 -4.21
N GLU A 152 -10.09 5.33 -4.27
CA GLU A 152 -10.24 6.19 -3.10
C GLU A 152 -11.59 5.96 -2.41
N ALA A 153 -12.68 5.88 -3.17
CA ALA A 153 -13.99 5.54 -2.61
C ALA A 153 -13.96 4.18 -1.90
N LEU A 154 -13.40 3.14 -2.53
CA LEU A 154 -13.28 1.80 -1.96
C LEU A 154 -12.51 1.77 -0.64
N LEU A 155 -11.42 2.53 -0.51
CA LEU A 155 -10.65 2.61 0.73
C LEU A 155 -11.34 3.40 1.85
N ASN A 156 -12.27 4.30 1.51
CA ASN A 156 -13.07 5.05 2.47
C ASN A 156 -14.38 4.34 2.87
N LEU A 157 -14.74 3.23 2.21
CA LEU A 157 -15.92 2.47 2.58
C LEU A 157 -15.73 1.77 3.93
N ASP A 158 -16.61 2.12 4.88
CA ASP A 158 -16.79 1.40 6.13
C ASP A 158 -18.23 0.90 6.26
N ALA A 159 -18.54 0.22 7.37
CA ALA A 159 -19.89 -0.30 7.61
C ALA A 159 -20.96 0.82 7.63
N HIS A 160 -20.59 2.03 8.06
CA HIS A 160 -21.50 3.16 8.11
C HIS A 160 -21.84 3.66 6.69
N TRP A 161 -20.83 3.91 5.86
CA TRP A 161 -21.02 4.34 4.49
C TRP A 161 -21.70 3.29 3.62
N ILE A 162 -21.35 2.01 3.78
CA ILE A 162 -22.02 0.93 3.07
C ILE A 162 -23.51 0.89 3.42
N ALA A 163 -23.87 1.03 4.69
CA ALA A 163 -25.26 1.07 5.12
C ALA A 163 -26.02 2.25 4.47
N LYS A 164 -25.45 3.47 4.55
CA LYS A 164 -26.02 4.68 3.94
C LYS A 164 -26.23 4.55 2.43
N ILE A 165 -25.24 4.03 1.70
CA ILE A 165 -25.32 3.84 0.25
C ILE A 165 -26.44 2.85 -0.09
N ASN A 166 -26.54 1.75 0.65
CA ASN A 166 -27.54 0.71 0.41
C ASN A 166 -28.97 1.17 0.75
N SER A 167 -29.14 2.05 1.73
CA SER A 167 -30.43 2.64 2.11
C SER A 167 -30.81 3.88 1.30
N PHE A 168 -29.90 4.39 0.45
CA PHE A 168 -30.03 5.67 -0.25
C PHE A 168 -30.21 6.88 0.69
N GLU A 169 -29.58 6.85 1.87
CA GLU A 169 -29.66 7.89 2.90
C GLU A 169 -28.41 8.79 2.85
N PHE A 170 -28.53 9.94 2.14
CA PHE A 170 -27.43 10.90 1.92
C PHE A 170 -27.64 12.26 2.59
N ASP A 171 -28.60 12.33 3.51
CA ASP A 171 -28.99 13.54 4.25
C ASP A 171 -27.82 14.18 5.03
#